data_AF-A0A6A8BBX3-F1
#
_entry.id   AF-A0A6A8BBX3-F1
#
_cell.length_a   1.000
_cell.length_b   1.000
_cell.length_c   1.000
_cell.angle_alpha   90.00
_cell.angle_beta   90.00
_cell.angle_gamma   90.00
#
_symmetry.space_group_name_H-M   'P 1'
#
loop_
_entity.id
_entity.type
_entity.pdbx_description
1 polymer ?
#
loop_
_entity_poly.entity_id
_entity_poly.type
_entity_poly.pdbx_seq_one_letter_code
_entity_poly.pdbx_strand_id
1 'polypeptide(L)'
;MLISLENYKQQKFDQIAAKIVADPETYLAFDTVSDFYKAIWLDEFPQGTTWSATGLDDGAEQFYAVIEYGHQCLSISRTTSIAVKLSTRENHNKNN
;
A
#
# COMPACT_ATOMS: atom_id res chain seq x y z
N MET A 1 2.27 3.63 29.94
CA MET A 1 1.56 3.33 28.69
C MET A 1 2.61 2.80 27.71
N LEU A 2 2.77 1.49 27.60
CA LEU A 2 3.59 0.90 26.56
C LEU A 2 2.77 0.97 25.27
N ILE A 3 3.05 1.95 24.41
CA ILE A 3 2.63 1.84 23.02
C ILE A 3 3.37 0.60 22.52
N SER A 4 2.68 -0.54 22.42
CA SER A 4 3.28 -1.74 21.86
C SER A 4 3.88 -1.38 20.51
N LEU A 5 5.10 -1.84 20.24
CA LEU A 5 5.80 -1.58 18.99
C LEU A 5 4.90 -1.86 17.77
N GLU A 6 4.01 -2.85 17.89
CA GLU A 6 2.95 -3.16 16.93
C GLU A 6 1.99 -2.00 16.66
N ASN A 7 1.44 -1.35 17.70
CA ASN A 7 0.56 -0.19 17.57
C ASN A 7 1.27 0.99 16.90
N TYR A 8 2.55 1.22 17.24
CA TYR A 8 3.35 2.28 16.61
C TYR A 8 3.57 2.00 15.12
N LYS A 9 3.96 0.77 14.77
CA LYS A 9 4.14 0.35 13.38
C LYS A 9 2.83 0.45 12.59
N GLN A 10 1.71 0.10 13.21
CA GLN A 10 0.38 0.17 12.60
C GLN A 10 -0.06 1.62 12.34
N GLN A 11 0.16 2.52 13.30
CA GLN A 11 -0.03 3.97 13.09
C GLN A 11 0.89 4.53 12.00
N LYS A 12 2.13 4.03 11.90
CA LYS A 12 3.06 4.44 10.84
C LYS A 12 2.52 4.03 9.46
N PHE A 13 2.05 2.79 9.33
CA PHE A 13 1.41 2.32 8.10
C PHE A 13 0.20 3.18 7.73
N ASP A 14 -0.68 3.46 8.69
CA ASP A 14 -1.88 4.27 8.48
C ASP A 14 -1.54 5.70 8.04
N GLN A 15 -0.53 6.33 8.65
CA GLN A 15 -0.05 7.65 8.24
C GLN A 15 0.46 7.68 6.80
N ILE A 16 1.29 6.72 6.41
CA ILE A 16 1.82 6.66 5.04
C ILE A 16 0.68 6.36 4.05
N ALA A 17 -0.20 5.42 4.39
CA ALA A 17 -1.38 5.11 3.58
C ALA A 17 -2.31 6.33 3.41
N ALA A 18 -2.58 7.07 4.47
CA ALA A 18 -3.41 8.28 4.42
C ALA A 18 -2.79 9.37 3.52
N LYS A 19 -1.46 9.54 3.56
CA LYS A 19 -0.75 10.45 2.65
C LYS A 19 -0.90 10.02 1.19
N ILE A 20 -0.75 8.73 0.91
CA ILE A 20 -0.92 8.18 -0.45
C ILE A 20 -2.37 8.32 -0.91
N VAL A 21 -3.36 8.15 -0.03
CA VAL A 21 -4.78 8.33 -0.36
C VAL A 21 -5.12 9.81 -0.59
N ALA A 22 -4.51 10.72 0.16
CA ALA A 22 -4.71 12.16 -0.01
C ALA A 22 -4.15 12.68 -1.34
N ASP A 23 -2.95 12.24 -1.71
CA ASP A 23 -2.24 12.73 -2.90
C ASP A 23 -1.63 11.58 -3.74
N PRO A 24 -2.45 10.65 -4.25
CA PRO A 24 -1.95 9.45 -4.90
C PRO A 24 -1.09 9.76 -6.13
N GLU A 25 -1.40 10.81 -6.88
CA GLU A 25 -0.63 11.21 -8.08
C GLU A 25 0.81 11.60 -7.75
N THR A 26 1.05 12.23 -6.60
CA THR A 26 2.39 12.62 -6.15
C THR A 26 3.22 11.41 -5.73
N TYR A 27 2.59 10.44 -5.07
CA TYR A 27 3.27 9.22 -4.59
C TYR A 27 3.39 8.14 -5.67
N LEU A 28 2.48 8.11 -6.65
CA LEU A 28 2.39 7.11 -7.71
C LEU A 28 2.76 7.66 -9.09
N ALA A 29 3.63 8.68 -9.11
CA ALA A 29 4.25 9.24 -10.32
C ALA A 29 5.31 8.31 -10.92
N PHE A 30 4.98 7.03 -11.06
CA PHE A 30 5.86 5.99 -11.55
C PHE A 30 5.51 5.62 -12.98
N ASP A 31 6.54 5.52 -13.83
CA ASP A 31 6.39 5.07 -15.21
C ASP A 31 6.50 3.54 -15.35
N THR A 32 7.15 2.86 -14.38
CA THR A 32 7.36 1.40 -14.41
C THR A 32 7.24 0.76 -13.03
N VAL A 33 7.08 -0.57 -12.98
CA VAL A 33 7.11 -1.35 -11.73
C VAL A 33 8.44 -1.14 -10.97
N SER A 34 9.55 -1.02 -11.71
CA SER A 34 10.86 -0.78 -11.10
C SER A 34 10.93 0.55 -10.36
N ASP A 35 10.22 1.57 -10.85
CA ASP A 35 10.18 2.88 -10.22
C ASP A 35 9.40 2.85 -8.89
N PHE A 36 8.32 2.06 -8.84
CA PHE A 36 7.61 1.78 -7.60
C PHE A 36 8.57 1.20 -6.53
N TYR A 37 9.35 0.17 -6.84
CA TYR A 37 10.29 -0.43 -5.86
C TYR A 37 11.45 0.49 -5.45
N LYS A 38 11.74 1.54 -6.23
CA LYS A 38 12.74 2.57 -5.89
C LYS A 38 12.19 3.68 -5.02
N ALA A 39 10.89 3.72 -4.78
CA ALA A 39 10.25 4.76 -4.01
C ALA A 39 10.79 4.81 -2.58
N ILE A 40 11.33 5.96 -2.17
CA ILE A 40 11.90 6.14 -0.82
C ILE A 40 10.81 6.01 0.25
N TRP A 41 9.57 6.37 -0.06
CA TRP A 41 8.44 6.22 0.86
C TRP A 41 8.08 4.76 1.15
N LEU A 42 8.51 3.79 0.32
CA LEU A 42 8.36 2.37 0.67
C LEU A 42 9.19 1.99 1.90
N ASP A 43 10.37 2.61 2.07
CA ASP A 43 11.23 2.41 3.25
C ASP A 43 10.64 3.07 4.51
N GLU A 44 9.73 4.04 4.35
CA GLU A 44 9.03 4.63 5.48
C GLU A 44 8.04 3.67 6.15
N PHE A 45 7.59 2.62 5.46
CA PHE A 45 6.73 1.61 6.08
C PHE A 45 7.44 0.84 7.18
N PRO A 46 6.69 0.31 8.16
CA PRO A 46 7.27 -0.50 9.21
C PRO A 46 7.92 -1.78 8.67
N GLN A 47 9.01 -2.21 9.30
CA GLN A 47 9.64 -3.48 8.97
C GLN A 47 8.67 -4.64 9.18
N GLY A 48 8.48 -5.45 8.13
CA GLY A 48 7.45 -6.49 8.03
C GLY A 48 6.33 -6.17 7.04
N THR A 49 6.36 -5.00 6.40
CA THR A 49 5.48 -4.69 5.27
C THR A 49 5.91 -5.45 4.03
N THR A 50 4.94 -6.04 3.34
CA THR A 50 5.12 -6.70 2.06
C THR A 50 4.54 -5.82 0.96
N TRP A 51 5.26 -5.65 -0.14
CA TRP A 51 4.81 -4.88 -1.28
C TRP A 51 4.97 -5.67 -2.58
N SER A 52 3.92 -5.68 -3.39
CA SER A 52 3.87 -6.37 -4.67
C SER A 52 3.28 -5.43 -5.71
N ALA A 53 3.97 -5.23 -6.83
CA ALA A 53 3.47 -4.45 -7.94
C ALA A 53 3.48 -5.28 -9.22
N THR A 54 2.43 -5.15 -10.01
CA THR A 54 2.22 -5.85 -11.27
C THR A 54 1.69 -4.89 -12.32
N GLY A 55 2.16 -5.04 -13.56
CA GLY A 55 1.40 -4.55 -14.70
C GLY A 55 1.85 -3.25 -15.37
N LEU A 56 3.15 -2.95 -15.37
CA LEU A 56 3.74 -1.94 -16.27
C LEU A 56 4.72 -2.51 -17.30
N ASP A 57 5.20 -3.75 -17.15
CA ASP A 57 6.11 -4.40 -18.11
C ASP A 57 5.31 -5.14 -19.19
N ASP A 58 5.25 -4.54 -20.38
CA ASP A 58 4.99 -5.10 -21.73
C ASP A 58 3.75 -5.98 -22.00
N GLY A 59 2.78 -6.10 -21.08
CA GLY A 59 1.57 -6.91 -21.36
C GLY A 59 0.37 -6.66 -20.48
N ALA A 60 0.45 -5.73 -19.53
CA ALA A 60 -0.66 -5.42 -18.65
C ALA A 60 -1.26 -4.06 -19.02
N GLU A 61 -2.57 -4.06 -19.24
CA GLU A 61 -3.33 -2.84 -19.54
C GLU A 61 -3.48 -1.93 -18.31
N GLN A 62 -3.14 -2.42 -17.11
CA GLN A 62 -3.43 -1.77 -15.84
C GLN A 62 -2.33 -2.05 -14.83
N PHE A 63 -1.89 -0.99 -14.13
CA PHE A 63 -0.97 -1.11 -13.01
C PHE A 63 -1.74 -1.43 -11.74
N TYR A 64 -1.19 -2.37 -10.97
CA TYR A 64 -1.72 -2.76 -9.68
C TYR A 64 -0.59 -2.95 -8.69
N ALA A 65 -0.67 -2.29 -7.54
CA ALA A 65 0.25 -2.49 -6.42
C ALA A 65 -0.53 -2.78 -5.14
N VAL A 66 0.02 -3.67 -4.32
CA VAL A 66 -0.54 -4.03 -3.02
C VAL A 66 0.55 -3.92 -1.98
N ILE A 67 0.25 -3.24 -0.89
CA ILE A 67 1.13 -3.09 0.25
C ILE A 67 0.40 -3.64 1.47
N GLU A 68 0.92 -4.71 2.06
CA GLU A 68 0.30 -5.44 3.16
C GLU A 68 1.15 -5.32 4.43
N TYR A 69 0.51 -5.02 5.55
CA TYR A 69 1.15 -4.99 6.86
C TYR A 69 0.20 -5.55 7.92
N GLY A 70 0.52 -6.75 8.41
CA GLY A 70 -0.30 -7.45 9.41
C GLY A 70 -1.73 -7.69 8.90
N HIS A 71 -2.68 -6.92 9.43
CA HIS A 71 -4.10 -6.99 9.03
C HIS A 71 -4.51 -5.88 8.06
N GLN A 72 -3.66 -4.92 7.74
CA GLN A 72 -3.99 -3.85 6.80
C GLN A 72 -3.41 -4.14 5.43
N CYS A 73 -4.16 -3.80 4.38
CA CYS A 73 -3.74 -3.88 3.01
C CYS A 73 -4.13 -2.61 2.27
N LEU A 74 -3.14 -1.99 1.62
CA LEU A 74 -3.31 -0.85 0.74
C LEU A 74 -3.21 -1.35 -0.69
N SER A 75 -4.35 -1.38 -1.38
CA SER A 75 -4.42 -1.72 -2.79
C SER A 75 -4.43 -0.45 -3.62
N ILE A 76 -3.62 -0.43 -4.65
CA ILE A 76 -3.44 0.69 -5.55
C ILE A 76 -3.68 0.16 -6.95
N SER A 77 -4.62 0.75 -7.67
CA SER A 77 -4.87 0.45 -9.08
C SER A 77 -4.77 1.71 -9.90
N ARG A 78 -4.04 1.66 -11.00
CA ARG A 78 -3.92 2.76 -11.95
C ARG A 78 -4.34 2.25 -13.33
N THR A 79 -5.48 2.77 -13.77
CA THR A 79 -6.05 2.54 -15.09
C THR A 79 -6.07 3.89 -15.80
N THR A 80 -7.22 4.54 -15.92
CA THR A 80 -7.35 5.93 -16.39
C THR A 80 -7.04 6.95 -15.28
N SER A 81 -7.30 6.58 -14.03
CA SER A 81 -7.03 7.39 -12.84
C SER A 81 -6.45 6.50 -11.75
N ILE A 82 -5.74 7.11 -10.81
CA ILE A 82 -5.15 6.38 -9.69
C ILE A 82 -6.22 6.21 -8.62
N ALA A 83 -6.53 4.96 -8.29
CA ALA A 83 -7.43 4.59 -7.22
C ALA A 83 -6.63 3.91 -6.11
N VAL A 84 -6.76 4.42 -4.89
CA VAL A 84 -6.12 3.86 -3.70
C VAL A 84 -7.20 3.43 -2.74
N LYS A 85 -7.13 2.17 -2.30
CA LYS A 85 -8.09 1.57 -1.39
C LYS A 85 -7.34 0.95 -0.21
N LEU A 86 -7.53 1.55 0.96
CA LEU A 86 -7.14 0.94 2.22
C LEU A 86 -8.24 -0.05 2.64
N SER A 87 -7.87 -1.31 2.80
CA SER A 87 -8.74 -2.35 3.37
C SER A 87 -8.05 -2.94 4.59
N THR A 88 -8.83 -3.29 5.61
CA THR A 88 -8.34 -4.15 6.68
C THR A 88 -8.86 -5.55 6.37
N ARG A 89 -8.02 -6.58 6.49
CA ARG A 89 -8.45 -7.97 6.65
C ARG A 89 -9.25 -8.05 7.94
N GLU A 90 -10.49 -7.58 7.90
CA GLU A 90 -11.50 -8.00 8.85
C GLU A 90 -11.68 -9.48 8.60
N ASN A 91 -11.16 -10.30 9.51
CA ASN A 91 -11.52 -11.69 9.61
C ASN A 91 -13.04 -11.74 9.83
N HIS A 92 -13.81 -11.74 8.75
CA HIS A 92 -15.23 -12.05 8.76
C HIS A 92 -15.38 -13.55 9.02
N ASN A 93 -14.95 -14.00 10.21
CA ASN A 93 -15.36 -15.27 10.75
C ASN A 93 -16.81 -15.09 11.24
N LYS A 94 -17.74 -14.88 10.29
CA LYS A 94 -19.17 -15.09 10.52
C LYS A 94 -19.37 -16.58 10.68
N ASN A 95 -19.10 -17.07 11.89
CA ASN A 95 -19.68 -18.29 12.40
C ASN A 95 -20.89 -17.84 13.22
N ASN A 96 -22.09 -18.00 12.66
CA ASN A 96 -23.30 -18.15 13.45
C ASN A 96 -24.32 -18.96 12.67
#